data_AF-A0A645FE06-F1
#
_entry.id   AF-A0A645FE06-F1
#
_cell.length_a   1.000
_cell.length_b   1.000
_cell.length_c   1.000
_cell.angle_alpha   90.00
_cell.angle_beta   90.00
_cell.angle_gamma   90.00
#
_symmetry.space_group_name_H-M   'P 1'
#
loop_
_entity.id
_entity.type
_entity.pdbx_description
1 polymer ?
#
loop_
_entity_poly.entity_id
_entity_poly.type
_entity_poly.pdbx_seq_one_letter_code
_entity_poly.pdbx_strand_id
1 'polypeptide(L)'
;MELLLTLQSCSSDDFKTKLDSIKFKGSPEFIKILDNLLIYLERKLIPFKDVYFNGKIIKTGQQIKSIFLNNKINMPAAKRLKRIENMILDKIHPLRKERLEMVEEVVERVTEDHILEIKSFSRLLCIKEAAKLMEYIHTFTEIDHLNLYNLLFKDKNLFLRLSKGITLPENIDEIMKYTKGNLDNEAISYEDAAAILYLKLSIQGNEEFGEIKQVVIDEAQDYYPMHYYLFNLLFKNARYTVLGDYNQTLEKYGNKTIYDCIAQILKKKKTVKLSLNKSYRSSFEINTLTKGF
;
A
#
# COMPACT_ATOMS: atom_id res chain seq x y z
N MET A 1 7.70 -5.87 22.47
CA MET A 1 9.03 -5.24 22.60
C MET A 1 8.96 -3.70 22.49
N GLU A 2 8.21 -3.12 21.53
CA GLU A 2 7.99 -1.66 21.45
C GLU A 2 7.23 -1.04 22.63
N LEU A 3 6.26 -1.77 23.21
CA LEU A 3 5.51 -1.32 24.39
C LEU A 3 6.38 -1.06 25.62
N LEU A 4 7.39 -1.91 25.84
CA LEU A 4 8.36 -1.73 26.92
C LEU A 4 9.20 -0.47 26.72
N LEU A 5 9.46 -0.08 25.48
CA LEU A 5 10.17 1.16 25.14
C LEU A 5 9.27 2.40 25.27
N THR A 6 7.94 2.26 25.16
CA THR A 6 7.00 3.40 25.24
C THR A 6 6.58 3.75 26.67
N LEU A 7 6.72 2.83 27.62
CA LEU A 7 6.37 3.05 29.03
C LEU A 7 7.18 4.15 29.74
N GLN A 8 8.28 4.61 29.15
CA GLN A 8 9.21 5.55 29.80
C GLN A 8 9.00 7.03 29.45
N SER A 9 8.11 7.40 28.51
CA SER A 9 8.15 8.77 27.94
C SER A 9 6.82 9.49 27.64
N CYS A 10 5.64 8.93 27.89
CA CYS A 10 4.36 9.56 27.50
C CYS A 10 3.40 9.81 28.66
N SER A 11 2.54 10.83 28.50
CA SER A 11 1.38 11.05 29.36
C SER A 11 0.41 9.84 29.29
N SER A 12 -0.38 9.61 30.34
CA SER A 12 -1.31 8.46 30.41
C SER A 12 -2.32 8.44 29.25
N ASP A 13 -2.73 9.61 28.80
CA ASP A 13 -3.78 9.77 27.78
C ASP A 13 -3.21 9.58 26.37
N ASP A 14 -1.99 10.04 26.11
CA ASP A 14 -1.31 9.79 24.83
C ASP A 14 -0.99 8.31 24.65
N PHE A 15 -0.60 7.63 25.74
CA PHE A 15 -0.33 6.20 25.72
C PHE A 15 -1.59 5.38 25.40
N LYS A 16 -2.72 5.71 26.04
CA LYS A 16 -4.01 5.06 25.76
C LYS A 16 -4.42 5.26 24.30
N THR A 17 -4.31 6.48 23.80
CA THR A 17 -4.61 6.81 22.39
C THR A 17 -3.74 6.00 21.43
N LYS A 18 -2.45 5.85 21.73
CA LYS A 18 -1.53 5.03 20.94
C LYS A 18 -1.92 3.54 20.95
N LEU A 19 -2.29 2.98 22.10
CA LEU A 19 -2.76 1.59 22.18
C LEU A 19 -4.02 1.36 21.36
N ASP A 20 -4.99 2.27 21.46
CA ASP A 20 -6.23 2.17 20.71
C ASP A 20 -6.00 2.36 19.20
N SER A 21 -5.05 3.23 18.81
CA SER A 21 -4.54 3.36 17.43
C SER A 21 -4.01 2.03 16.90
N ILE A 22 -3.11 1.38 17.66
CA ILE A 22 -2.51 0.10 17.28
C ILE A 22 -3.59 -0.98 17.13
N LYS A 23 -4.49 -1.10 18.11
CA LYS A 23 -5.57 -2.09 18.09
C LYS A 23 -6.52 -1.88 16.91
N PHE A 24 -6.94 -0.64 16.67
CA PHE A 24 -7.84 -0.29 15.58
C PHE A 24 -7.19 -0.52 14.21
N LYS A 25 -5.99 0.02 13.97
CA LYS A 25 -5.31 -0.12 12.67
C LYS A 25 -4.84 -1.55 12.40
N GLY A 26 -4.61 -2.34 13.45
CA GLY A 26 -4.34 -3.77 13.36
C GLY A 26 -5.56 -4.63 13.02
N SER A 27 -6.78 -4.09 13.09
CA SER A 27 -8.01 -4.87 13.04
C SER A 27 -8.54 -5.12 11.61
N PRO A 28 -9.41 -6.12 11.41
CA PRO A 28 -10.06 -6.35 10.11
C PRO A 28 -10.96 -5.20 9.68
N GLU A 29 -11.49 -4.42 10.62
CA GLU A 29 -12.31 -3.24 10.36
C GLU A 29 -11.51 -2.18 9.62
N PHE A 30 -10.27 -1.91 10.05
CA PHE A 30 -9.43 -0.92 9.37
C PHE A 30 -9.00 -1.37 7.97
N ILE A 31 -8.75 -2.68 7.78
CA ILE A 31 -8.51 -3.25 6.44
C ILE A 31 -9.66 -2.92 5.48
N LYS A 32 -10.91 -3.05 5.92
CA LYS A 32 -12.08 -2.70 5.08
C LYS A 32 -12.09 -1.21 4.72
N ILE A 33 -11.64 -0.33 5.61
CA ILE A 33 -11.49 1.10 5.31
C ILE A 33 -10.42 1.30 4.22
N LEU A 34 -9.27 0.61 4.34
CA LEU A 34 -8.22 0.66 3.31
C LEU A 34 -8.71 0.09 1.97
N ASP A 35 -9.47 -1.00 1.97
CA ASP A 35 -10.08 -1.55 0.75
C ASP A 35 -11.05 -0.55 0.10
N ASN A 36 -11.88 0.13 0.91
CA ASN A 36 -12.75 1.19 0.43
C ASN A 36 -11.96 2.38 -0.12
N LEU A 37 -10.82 2.72 0.48
CA LEU A 37 -9.90 3.77 -0.01
C LEU A 37 -9.31 3.39 -1.37
N LEU A 38 -8.93 2.12 -1.57
CA LEU A 38 -8.45 1.61 -2.86
C LEU A 38 -9.54 1.71 -3.94
N ILE A 39 -10.78 1.36 -3.62
CA ILE A 39 -11.92 1.52 -4.54
C ILE A 39 -12.15 3.01 -4.88
N TYR A 40 -12.03 3.89 -3.88
CA TYR A 40 -12.16 5.33 -4.06
C TYR A 40 -11.05 5.90 -4.95
N LEU A 41 -9.80 5.50 -4.72
CA LEU A 41 -8.63 5.84 -5.53
C LEU A 41 -8.90 5.54 -7.01
N GLU A 42 -9.30 4.30 -7.31
CA GLU A 42 -9.50 3.85 -8.69
C GLU A 42 -10.62 4.61 -9.43
N ARG A 43 -11.67 5.04 -8.70
CA ARG A 43 -12.86 5.64 -9.32
C ARG A 43 -12.80 7.16 -9.40
N LYS A 44 -12.19 7.81 -8.41
CA LYS A 44 -12.35 9.26 -8.18
C LYS A 44 -11.05 10.03 -7.98
N LEU A 45 -9.99 9.41 -7.44
CA LEU A 45 -8.81 10.19 -7.04
C LEU A 45 -7.82 10.39 -8.19
N ILE A 46 -7.69 9.44 -9.12
CA ILE A 46 -6.73 9.55 -10.22
C ILE A 46 -7.23 10.60 -11.24
N PRO A 47 -6.51 11.73 -11.43
CA PRO A 47 -6.91 12.77 -12.35
C PRO A 47 -6.41 12.42 -13.76
N PHE A 48 -7.16 11.59 -14.49
CA PHE A 48 -6.81 11.26 -15.87
C PHE A 48 -6.88 12.51 -16.76
N LYS A 49 -5.74 12.93 -17.32
CA LYS A 49 -5.62 14.11 -18.19
C LYS A 49 -5.41 13.71 -19.65
N ASP A 50 -5.72 14.62 -20.56
CA ASP A 50 -5.46 14.45 -21.99
C ASP A 50 -3.96 14.46 -22.27
N VAL A 51 -3.51 13.59 -23.16
CA VAL A 51 -2.09 13.49 -23.57
C VAL A 51 -1.96 13.97 -25.00
N TYR A 52 -1.17 15.01 -25.18
CA TYR A 52 -0.85 15.62 -26.48
C TYR A 52 0.62 15.38 -26.81
N PHE A 53 0.91 15.20 -28.09
CA PHE A 53 2.26 15.18 -28.61
C PHE A 53 2.30 15.91 -29.95
N ASN A 54 3.15 16.94 -30.07
CA ASN A 54 3.26 17.77 -31.27
C ASN A 54 1.90 18.32 -31.77
N GLY A 55 1.06 18.82 -30.85
CA GLY A 55 -0.28 19.34 -31.18
C GLY A 55 -1.33 18.29 -31.53
N LYS A 56 -0.98 17.00 -31.62
CA LYS A 56 -1.89 15.88 -31.90
C LYS A 56 -2.34 15.23 -30.58
N ILE A 57 -3.64 14.92 -30.46
CA ILE A 57 -4.17 14.18 -29.31
C ILE A 57 -3.78 12.70 -29.43
N ILE A 58 -2.99 12.20 -28.49
CA ILE A 58 -2.60 10.77 -28.43
C ILE A 58 -3.70 9.94 -27.79
N LYS A 59 -4.20 10.42 -26.64
CA LYS A 59 -5.30 9.84 -25.86
C LYS A 59 -5.96 10.93 -25.02
N THR A 60 -7.28 10.89 -24.91
CA THR A 60 -8.01 11.74 -23.97
C THR A 60 -8.08 11.09 -22.58
N GLY A 61 -8.19 11.88 -21.52
CA GLY A 61 -8.34 11.43 -20.14
C GLY A 61 -9.57 10.54 -19.95
N GLN A 62 -10.65 10.79 -20.69
CA GLN A 62 -11.83 9.91 -20.70
C GLN A 62 -11.51 8.52 -21.27
N GLN A 63 -10.75 8.45 -22.37
CA GLN A 63 -10.30 7.18 -22.94
C GLN A 63 -9.36 6.45 -21.98
N ILE A 64 -8.42 7.18 -21.34
CA ILE A 64 -7.50 6.60 -20.35
C ILE A 64 -8.28 6.02 -19.16
N LYS A 65 -9.24 6.79 -18.63
CA LYS A 65 -10.12 6.35 -17.54
C LYS A 65 -10.92 5.10 -17.92
N SER A 66 -11.49 5.07 -19.13
CA SER A 66 -12.23 3.90 -19.62
C SER A 66 -11.35 2.66 -19.73
N ILE A 67 -10.09 2.81 -20.17
CA ILE A 67 -9.14 1.69 -20.27
C ILE A 67 -8.76 1.21 -18.86
N PHE A 68 -8.50 2.13 -17.93
CA PHE A 68 -8.11 1.81 -16.56
C PHE A 68 -9.21 1.06 -15.78
N LEU A 69 -10.46 1.50 -15.93
CA LEU A 69 -11.62 0.89 -15.25
C LEU A 69 -12.04 -0.46 -15.86
N ASN A 70 -11.63 -0.76 -17.10
CA ASN A 70 -11.90 -2.03 -17.74
C ASN A 70 -10.96 -3.14 -17.22
N ASN A 71 -11.23 -3.61 -16.00
CA ASN A 71 -10.38 -4.56 -15.28
C ASN A 71 -10.96 -5.99 -15.21
N LYS A 72 -11.06 -6.67 -16.37
CA LYS A 72 -11.64 -8.03 -16.44
C LYS A 72 -10.84 -9.11 -15.70
N ILE A 73 -9.54 -8.89 -15.46
CA ILE A 73 -8.60 -9.90 -14.91
C ILE A 73 -8.22 -9.55 -13.46
N ASN A 74 -8.88 -8.55 -12.85
CA ASN A 74 -8.58 -8.07 -11.50
C ASN A 74 -7.07 -7.75 -11.30
N MET A 75 -6.48 -7.10 -12.29
CA MET A 75 -5.07 -6.70 -12.29
C MET A 75 -4.83 -5.53 -11.33
N PRO A 76 -3.70 -5.51 -10.59
CA PRO A 76 -3.34 -4.39 -9.71
C PRO A 76 -3.35 -3.04 -10.42
N ALA A 77 -3.67 -1.97 -9.68
CA ALA A 77 -3.81 -0.62 -10.23
C ALA A 77 -2.51 -0.12 -10.90
N ALA A 78 -1.36 -0.29 -10.27
CA ALA A 78 -0.08 0.17 -10.83
C ALA A 78 0.26 -0.56 -12.14
N LYS A 79 0.00 -1.88 -12.23
CA LYS A 79 0.22 -2.65 -13.46
C LYS A 79 -0.67 -2.15 -14.60
N ARG A 80 -1.93 -1.79 -14.29
CA ARG A 80 -2.84 -1.17 -15.27
C ARG A 80 -2.35 0.20 -15.72
N LEU A 81 -1.90 1.05 -14.79
CA LEU A 81 -1.32 2.36 -15.11
C LEU A 81 -0.06 2.23 -15.94
N LYS A 82 0.82 1.26 -15.63
CA LYS A 82 2.02 0.99 -16.42
C LYS A 82 1.70 0.51 -17.84
N ARG A 83 0.66 -0.32 -17.99
CA ARG A 83 0.17 -0.72 -19.32
C ARG A 83 -0.32 0.49 -20.12
N ILE A 84 -1.04 1.42 -19.49
CA ILE A 84 -1.49 2.65 -20.12
C ILE A 84 -0.30 3.52 -20.55
N GLU A 85 0.70 3.68 -19.67
CA GLU A 85 1.94 4.40 -19.96
C GLU A 85 2.63 3.80 -21.20
N ASN A 86 2.81 2.48 -21.24
CA ASN A 86 3.40 1.80 -22.40
C ASN A 86 2.56 2.02 -23.67
N MET A 87 1.24 1.93 -23.60
CA MET A 87 0.36 2.19 -24.75
C MET A 87 0.48 3.63 -25.27
N ILE A 88 0.71 4.61 -24.39
CA ILE A 88 0.95 6.00 -24.79
C ILE A 88 2.32 6.11 -25.47
N LEU A 89 3.36 5.48 -24.91
CA LEU A 89 4.71 5.47 -25.45
C LEU A 89 4.79 4.81 -26.83
N ASP A 90 4.10 3.68 -27.03
CA ASP A 90 4.06 2.97 -28.31
C ASP A 90 3.47 3.85 -29.43
N LYS A 91 2.50 4.71 -29.09
CA LYS A 91 1.93 5.67 -30.04
C LYS A 91 2.85 6.86 -30.33
N ILE A 92 3.66 7.26 -29.35
CA ILE A 92 4.57 8.42 -29.49
C ILE A 92 5.86 8.03 -30.21
N HIS A 93 6.34 6.80 -30.02
CA HIS A 93 7.58 6.30 -30.63
C HIS A 93 7.72 6.59 -32.13
N PRO A 94 6.73 6.30 -33.01
CA PRO A 94 6.85 6.62 -34.44
C PRO A 94 6.88 8.15 -34.72
N LEU A 95 6.25 8.96 -33.87
CA LEU A 95 6.17 10.41 -34.03
C LEU A 95 7.47 11.12 -33.59
N ARG A 96 8.36 10.44 -32.85
CA ARG A 96 9.63 11.02 -32.40
C ARG A 96 10.57 11.34 -33.56
N LYS A 97 10.52 10.56 -34.64
CA LYS A 97 11.34 10.81 -35.83
C LYS A 97 10.92 12.10 -36.54
N GLU A 98 9.61 12.24 -36.82
CA GLU A 98 9.00 13.46 -37.37
C GLU A 98 9.32 14.68 -36.48
N ARG A 99 9.26 14.51 -35.15
CA ARG A 99 9.58 15.59 -34.21
C ARG A 99 11.06 15.99 -34.24
N LEU A 100 11.99 15.05 -34.36
CA LEU A 100 13.42 15.35 -34.43
C LEU A 100 13.75 16.18 -35.68
N GLU A 101 13.19 15.80 -36.83
CA GLU A 101 13.37 16.53 -38.10
C GLU A 101 12.85 17.98 -37.96
N MET A 102 11.66 18.18 -37.39
CA MET A 102 11.13 19.53 -37.12
C MET A 102 12.00 20.36 -36.17
N VAL A 103 12.58 19.74 -35.14
CA VAL A 103 13.46 20.44 -34.20
C VAL A 103 14.78 20.80 -34.86
N GLU A 104 15.36 19.92 -35.69
CA GLU A 104 16.57 20.19 -36.47
C GLU A 104 16.38 21.41 -37.37
N GLU A 105 15.27 21.50 -38.11
CA GLU A 105 14.94 22.67 -38.95
C GLU A 105 14.78 23.98 -38.17
N VAL A 106 14.29 23.90 -36.93
CA VAL A 106 14.14 25.08 -36.06
C VAL A 106 15.49 25.52 -35.51
N VAL A 107 16.32 24.57 -35.07
CA VAL A 107 17.66 24.87 -34.55
C VAL A 107 18.54 25.45 -35.66
N GLU A 108 18.53 24.85 -36.86
CA GLU A 108 19.27 25.34 -38.02
C GLU A 108 18.95 26.80 -38.38
N ARG A 109 17.68 27.20 -38.26
CA ARG A 109 17.25 28.59 -38.50
C ARG A 109 17.70 29.59 -37.42
N VAL A 110 18.01 29.12 -36.22
CA VAL A 110 18.30 29.97 -35.05
C VAL A 110 19.80 30.05 -34.77
N THR A 111 20.57 29.02 -35.10
CA THR A 111 22.03 29.00 -34.90
C THR A 111 22.79 29.24 -36.20
N GLU A 112 23.50 30.36 -36.30
CA GLU A 112 24.35 30.70 -37.46
C GLU A 112 25.77 30.11 -37.38
N ASP A 113 26.33 29.92 -36.17
CA ASP A 113 27.78 29.63 -35.98
C ASP A 113 28.14 28.17 -35.57
N HIS A 114 27.16 27.31 -35.28
CA HIS A 114 27.39 25.97 -34.70
C HIS A 114 26.78 24.80 -35.50
N ILE A 115 27.01 24.80 -36.82
CA ILE A 115 26.42 23.83 -37.77
C ILE A 115 26.70 22.37 -37.38
N LEU A 116 27.93 22.07 -36.91
CA LEU A 116 28.34 20.72 -36.52
C LEU A 116 27.63 20.21 -35.25
N GLU A 117 27.02 21.10 -34.46
CA GLU A 117 26.36 20.76 -33.21
C GLU A 117 24.82 20.68 -33.32
N ILE A 118 24.23 21.10 -34.44
CA ILE A 118 22.76 21.14 -34.66
C ILE A 118 22.11 19.81 -34.28
N LYS A 119 22.67 18.70 -34.76
CA LYS A 119 22.13 17.35 -34.51
C LYS A 119 22.21 16.95 -33.04
N SER A 120 23.32 17.27 -32.38
CA SER A 120 23.55 16.96 -30.96
C SER A 120 22.62 17.79 -30.08
N PHE A 121 22.48 19.08 -30.39
CA PHE A 121 21.61 20.00 -29.67
C PHE A 121 20.12 19.67 -29.86
N SER A 122 19.70 19.33 -31.08
CA SER A 122 18.32 18.91 -31.39
C SER A 122 17.93 17.63 -30.66
N ARG A 123 18.85 16.65 -30.58
CA ARG A 123 18.66 15.44 -29.78
C ARG A 123 18.49 15.76 -28.30
N LEU A 124 19.32 16.66 -27.76
CA LEU A 124 19.22 17.09 -26.36
C LEU A 124 17.87 17.77 -26.07
N LEU A 125 17.39 18.63 -26.97
CA LEU A 125 16.07 19.26 -26.85
C LEU A 125 14.94 18.22 -26.86
N CYS A 126 15.00 17.23 -27.76
CA CYS A 126 14.02 16.14 -27.81
C CYS A 126 14.02 15.29 -26.52
N ILE A 127 15.19 15.04 -25.94
CA ILE A 127 15.31 14.32 -24.65
C ILE A 127 14.64 15.14 -23.54
N LYS A 128 14.89 16.46 -23.47
CA LYS A 128 14.26 17.34 -22.48
C LYS A 128 12.74 17.43 -22.67
N GLU A 129 12.25 17.48 -23.91
CA GLU A 129 10.82 17.46 -24.22
C GLU A 129 10.19 16.13 -23.79
N ALA A 130 10.84 15.01 -24.10
CA ALA A 130 10.38 13.68 -23.68
C ALA A 130 10.36 13.52 -22.15
N ALA A 131 11.34 14.07 -21.44
CA ALA A 131 11.37 14.05 -19.97
C ALA A 131 10.17 14.80 -19.37
N LYS A 132 9.86 16.01 -19.86
CA LYS A 132 8.67 16.77 -19.42
C LYS A 132 7.36 16.03 -19.69
N LEU A 133 7.27 15.35 -20.83
CA LEU A 133 6.10 14.53 -21.15
C LEU A 133 5.97 13.33 -20.22
N MET A 134 7.08 12.69 -19.85
CA MET A 134 7.09 11.60 -18.87
C MET A 134 6.66 12.08 -17.49
N GLU A 135 7.21 13.19 -17.00
CA GLU A 135 6.78 13.81 -15.75
C GLU A 135 5.27 14.08 -15.75
N TYR A 136 4.74 14.60 -16.86
CA TYR A 136 3.31 14.82 -17.03
C TYR A 136 2.49 13.52 -16.96
N ILE A 137 2.93 12.44 -17.62
CA ILE A 137 2.26 11.14 -17.59
C ILE A 137 2.30 10.56 -16.16
N HIS A 138 3.45 10.65 -15.49
CA HIS A 138 3.65 10.17 -14.13
C HIS A 138 2.73 10.85 -13.12
N THR A 139 2.27 12.09 -13.37
CA THR A 139 1.28 12.76 -12.49
C THR A 139 -0.04 12.00 -12.30
N PHE A 140 -0.36 11.05 -13.18
CA PHE A 140 -1.56 10.21 -13.05
C PHE A 140 -1.29 8.71 -13.21
N THR A 141 -0.06 8.28 -13.54
CA THR A 141 0.33 6.86 -13.59
C THR A 141 1.11 6.38 -12.37
N GLU A 142 1.76 7.28 -11.64
CA GLU A 142 2.43 6.96 -10.39
C GLU A 142 1.56 7.34 -9.20
N ILE A 143 1.40 6.41 -8.26
CA ILE A 143 0.57 6.61 -7.07
C ILE A 143 1.50 6.71 -5.87
N ASP A 144 1.42 7.83 -5.18
CA ASP A 144 2.09 8.02 -3.90
C ASP A 144 1.23 7.43 -2.77
N HIS A 145 1.71 6.30 -2.24
CA HIS A 145 1.06 5.54 -1.19
C HIS A 145 1.02 6.29 0.15
N LEU A 146 2.05 7.08 0.44
CA LEU A 146 2.14 7.87 1.67
C LEU A 146 1.13 9.02 1.60
N ASN A 147 1.08 9.72 0.47
CA ASN A 147 0.09 10.78 0.25
C ASN A 147 -1.35 10.24 0.23
N LEU A 148 -1.57 9.05 -0.33
CA LEU A 148 -2.88 8.38 -0.27
C LEU A 148 -3.28 8.06 1.17
N TYR A 149 -2.36 7.56 1.98
CA TYR A 149 -2.61 7.31 3.40
C TYR A 149 -2.84 8.61 4.17
N ASN A 150 -2.06 9.65 3.90
CA ASN A 150 -2.21 10.96 4.53
C ASN A 150 -3.58 11.60 4.21
N LEU A 151 -4.07 11.44 2.97
CA LEU A 151 -5.40 11.90 2.58
C LEU A 151 -6.51 11.32 3.47
N LEU A 152 -6.39 10.05 3.89
CA LEU A 152 -7.36 9.38 4.75
C LEU A 152 -7.52 10.09 6.11
N PHE A 153 -6.44 10.64 6.66
CA PHE A 153 -6.43 11.31 7.97
C PHE A 153 -6.55 12.83 7.88
N LYS A 154 -6.28 13.44 6.70
CA LYS A 154 -6.48 14.87 6.45
C LYS A 154 -7.97 15.23 6.25
N ASP A 155 -8.74 14.39 5.57
CA ASP A 155 -10.15 14.63 5.31
C ASP A 155 -11.07 13.73 6.18
N LYS A 156 -11.58 14.32 7.27
CA LYS A 156 -12.51 13.62 8.19
C LYS A 156 -13.79 13.17 7.49
N ASN A 157 -14.31 13.94 6.53
CA ASN A 157 -15.53 13.56 5.82
C ASN A 157 -15.28 12.36 4.90
N LEU A 158 -14.11 12.30 4.25
CA LEU A 158 -13.70 11.14 3.49
C LEU A 158 -13.58 9.91 4.40
N PHE A 159 -12.90 10.03 5.54
CA PHE A 159 -12.75 8.92 6.50
C PHE A 159 -14.12 8.34 6.91
N LEU A 160 -15.06 9.20 7.33
CA LEU A 160 -16.40 8.79 7.75
C LEU A 160 -17.21 8.14 6.62
N ARG A 161 -17.02 8.60 5.37
CA ARG A 161 -17.65 7.96 4.20
C ARG A 161 -17.09 6.56 3.95
N LEU A 162 -15.78 6.38 4.10
CA LEU A 162 -15.09 5.10 3.89
C LEU A 162 -15.33 4.11 5.04
N SER A 163 -15.64 4.60 6.24
CA SER A 163 -15.97 3.78 7.42
C SER A 163 -17.45 3.47 7.57
N LYS A 164 -18.30 3.84 6.60
CA LYS A 164 -19.75 3.59 6.69
C LYS A 164 -20.05 2.10 6.86
N GLY A 165 -20.77 1.74 7.92
CA GLY A 165 -21.13 0.36 8.26
C GLY A 165 -20.03 -0.41 9.01
N ILE A 166 -19.00 0.28 9.48
CA ILE A 166 -17.91 -0.28 10.29
C ILE A 166 -18.03 0.28 11.72
N THR A 167 -17.85 -0.57 12.71
CA THR A 167 -17.79 -0.17 14.12
C THR A 167 -16.46 0.53 14.39
N LEU A 168 -16.53 1.81 14.75
CA LEU A 168 -15.36 2.62 15.09
C LEU A 168 -15.16 2.65 16.61
N PRO A 169 -13.92 2.80 17.09
CA PRO A 169 -13.65 3.03 18.51
C PRO A 169 -14.21 4.39 18.96
N GLU A 170 -14.56 4.51 20.25
CA GLU A 170 -15.13 5.74 20.82
C GLU A 170 -14.19 6.95 20.67
N ASN A 171 -12.88 6.73 20.80
CA ASN A 171 -11.83 7.73 20.67
C ASN A 171 -11.27 7.86 19.23
N ILE A 172 -12.05 7.54 18.21
CA ILE A 172 -11.59 7.61 16.81
C ILE A 172 -11.08 9.01 16.42
N ASP A 173 -11.70 10.06 16.95
CA ASP A 173 -11.30 11.44 16.68
C ASP A 173 -9.90 11.76 17.25
N GLU A 174 -9.54 11.16 18.38
CA GLU A 174 -8.22 11.30 19.00
C GLU A 174 -7.18 10.51 18.21
N ILE A 175 -7.49 9.27 17.82
CA ILE A 175 -6.63 8.43 16.96
C ILE A 175 -6.34 9.14 15.64
N MET A 176 -7.35 9.76 15.01
CA MET A 176 -7.19 10.50 13.77
C MET A 176 -6.28 11.73 13.95
N LYS A 177 -6.47 12.51 15.03
CA LYS A 177 -5.61 13.66 15.35
C LYS A 177 -4.18 13.24 15.63
N TYR A 178 -3.98 12.17 16.41
CA TYR A 178 -2.67 11.59 16.72
C TYR A 178 -1.95 11.17 15.43
N THR A 179 -2.62 10.40 14.58
CA THR A 179 -2.05 9.94 13.31
C THR A 179 -1.71 11.11 12.39
N LYS A 180 -2.60 12.08 12.25
CA LYS A 180 -2.37 13.28 11.45
C LYS A 180 -1.15 14.07 11.96
N GLY A 181 -1.05 14.27 13.27
CA GLY A 181 0.08 14.96 13.88
C GLY A 181 1.41 14.26 13.62
N ASN A 182 1.45 12.93 13.68
CA ASN A 182 2.64 12.16 13.35
C ASN A 182 3.03 12.30 11.87
N LEU A 183 2.05 12.14 10.96
CA LEU A 183 2.29 12.25 9.51
C LEU A 183 2.72 13.66 9.08
N ASP A 184 2.17 14.71 9.69
CA ASP A 184 2.55 16.10 9.40
C ASP A 184 3.99 16.41 9.89
N ASN A 185 4.52 15.62 10.86
CA ASN A 185 5.90 15.69 11.34
C ASN A 185 6.84 14.66 10.66
N GLU A 186 6.43 14.06 9.54
CA GLU A 186 7.18 13.02 8.82
C GLU A 186 7.51 11.77 9.68
N ALA A 187 6.79 11.56 10.78
CA ALA A 187 6.94 10.40 11.65
C ALA A 187 5.88 9.34 11.29
N ILE A 188 6.35 8.14 10.96
CA ILE A 188 5.48 7.00 10.64
C ILE A 188 5.55 6.01 11.81
N SER A 189 4.42 5.82 12.49
CA SER A 189 4.33 4.83 13.56
C SER A 189 4.25 3.41 12.98
N TYR A 190 4.60 2.40 13.78
CA TYR A 190 4.67 1.01 13.31
C TYR A 190 3.35 0.53 12.67
N GLU A 191 2.22 0.88 13.27
CA GLU A 191 0.90 0.52 12.77
C GLU A 191 0.53 1.27 11.46
N ASP A 192 1.04 2.49 11.29
CA ASP A 192 0.87 3.27 10.05
C ASP A 192 1.71 2.67 8.93
N ALA A 193 2.95 2.24 9.24
CA ALA A 193 3.83 1.58 8.28
C ALA A 193 3.19 0.29 7.74
N ALA A 194 2.54 -0.50 8.61
CA ALA A 194 1.80 -1.70 8.18
C ALA A 194 0.65 -1.37 7.22
N ALA A 195 -0.10 -0.30 7.50
CA ALA A 195 -1.20 0.15 6.64
C ALA A 195 -0.72 0.72 5.29
N ILE A 196 0.36 1.51 5.29
CA ILE A 196 0.98 2.03 4.07
C ILE A 196 1.52 0.89 3.22
N LEU A 197 2.17 -0.10 3.85
CA LEU A 197 2.64 -1.30 3.16
C LEU A 197 1.49 -2.09 2.53
N TYR A 198 0.35 -2.19 3.21
CA TYR A 198 -0.84 -2.82 2.65
C TYR A 198 -1.35 -2.11 1.39
N LEU A 199 -1.46 -0.78 1.44
CA LEU A 199 -1.83 0.02 0.28
C LEU A 199 -0.85 -0.18 -0.87
N LYS A 200 0.47 -0.14 -0.58
CA LYS A 200 1.53 -0.37 -1.57
C LYS A 200 1.40 -1.73 -2.25
N LEU A 201 1.33 -2.81 -1.47
CA LEU A 201 1.21 -4.17 -2.00
C LEU A 201 -0.09 -4.37 -2.77
N SER A 202 -1.18 -3.74 -2.35
CA SER A 202 -2.48 -3.84 -3.03
C SER A 202 -2.50 -3.09 -4.36
N ILE A 203 -1.86 -1.92 -4.42
CA ILE A 203 -1.79 -1.08 -5.63
C ILE A 203 -0.80 -1.66 -6.65
N GLN A 204 0.40 -2.02 -6.19
CA GLN A 204 1.47 -2.52 -7.07
C GLN A 204 1.28 -4.00 -7.43
N GLY A 205 0.64 -4.75 -6.54
CA GLY A 205 0.76 -6.21 -6.52
C GLY A 205 2.12 -6.62 -5.97
N ASN A 206 2.28 -7.93 -5.74
CA ASN A 206 3.57 -8.50 -5.38
C ASN A 206 3.84 -9.79 -6.17
N GLU A 207 5.02 -9.86 -6.77
CA GLU A 207 5.56 -11.06 -7.40
C GLU A 207 6.96 -11.44 -6.85
N GLU A 208 7.57 -10.56 -6.04
CA GLU A 208 8.94 -10.69 -5.56
C GLU A 208 9.16 -11.98 -4.75
N PHE A 209 8.15 -12.36 -3.97
CA PHE A 209 8.20 -13.55 -3.11
C PHE A 209 7.41 -14.75 -3.67
N GLY A 210 7.14 -14.76 -4.98
CA GLY A 210 6.33 -15.79 -5.63
C GLY A 210 6.91 -17.21 -5.54
N GLU A 211 8.22 -17.32 -5.36
CA GLU A 211 8.95 -18.58 -5.25
C GLU A 211 8.82 -19.25 -3.86
N ILE A 212 8.45 -18.49 -2.83
CA ILE A 212 8.33 -18.99 -1.47
C ILE A 212 7.12 -19.91 -1.37
N LYS A 213 7.39 -21.19 -1.06
CA LYS A 213 6.37 -22.25 -0.98
C LYS A 213 5.84 -22.49 0.43
N GLN A 214 6.60 -22.12 1.47
CA GLN A 214 6.25 -22.38 2.86
C GLN A 214 6.66 -21.18 3.73
N VAL A 215 5.74 -20.73 4.57
CA VAL A 215 5.95 -19.70 5.60
C VAL A 215 5.65 -20.31 6.95
N VAL A 216 6.56 -20.12 7.90
CA VAL A 216 6.36 -20.51 9.31
C VAL A 216 6.23 -19.22 10.11
N ILE A 217 5.13 -19.09 10.84
CA ILE A 217 4.85 -17.95 11.72
C ILE A 217 4.86 -18.50 13.14
N ASP A 218 5.85 -18.10 13.91
CA ASP A 218 5.93 -18.40 15.34
C ASP A 218 5.32 -17.27 16.17
N GLU A 219 4.91 -17.57 17.40
CA GLU A 219 4.25 -16.63 18.32
C GLU A 219 3.09 -15.86 17.69
N ALA A 220 2.18 -16.58 17.04
CA ALA A 220 1.03 -16.04 16.31
C ALA A 220 0.18 -15.05 17.12
N GLN A 221 0.13 -15.20 18.45
CA GLN A 221 -0.59 -14.30 19.34
C GLN A 221 -0.06 -12.86 19.34
N ASP A 222 1.20 -12.64 18.98
CA ASP A 222 1.81 -11.31 18.94
C ASP A 222 1.35 -10.50 17.71
N TYR A 223 0.91 -11.18 16.64
CA TYR A 223 0.52 -10.52 15.39
C TYR A 223 -0.92 -10.03 15.41
N TYR A 224 -1.15 -8.84 14.85
CA TYR A 224 -2.49 -8.34 14.56
C TYR A 224 -3.02 -8.92 13.24
N PRO A 225 -4.36 -8.98 13.05
CA PRO A 225 -4.98 -9.39 11.79
C PRO A 225 -4.36 -8.72 10.55
N MET A 226 -4.08 -7.41 10.60
CA MET A 226 -3.35 -6.65 9.58
C MET A 226 -2.09 -7.36 9.08
N HIS A 227 -1.28 -7.93 9.98
CA HIS A 227 -0.05 -8.63 9.58
C HIS A 227 -0.34 -9.89 8.76
N TYR A 228 -1.42 -10.63 9.05
CA TYR A 228 -1.82 -11.79 8.26
C TYR A 228 -2.34 -11.42 6.88
N TYR A 229 -3.00 -10.26 6.73
CA TYR A 229 -3.33 -9.71 5.42
C TYR A 229 -2.06 -9.39 4.62
N LEU A 230 -1.07 -8.75 5.24
CA LEU A 230 0.23 -8.49 4.62
C LEU A 230 0.94 -9.78 4.21
N PHE A 231 1.00 -10.78 5.10
CA PHE A 231 1.61 -12.07 4.77
C PHE A 231 0.93 -12.74 3.58
N ASN A 232 -0.41 -12.66 3.48
CA ASN A 232 -1.14 -13.25 2.36
C ASN A 232 -0.89 -12.50 1.04
N LEU A 233 -0.71 -11.17 1.08
CA LEU A 233 -0.31 -10.38 -0.07
C LEU A 233 1.14 -10.67 -0.50
N LEU A 234 2.04 -10.82 0.48
CA LEU A 234 3.46 -11.10 0.24
C LEU A 234 3.67 -12.51 -0.32
N PHE A 235 3.12 -13.53 0.35
CA PHE A 235 3.38 -14.95 0.05
C PHE A 235 2.14 -15.67 -0.49
N LYS A 236 1.59 -15.13 -1.58
CA LYS A 236 0.32 -15.59 -2.19
C LYS A 236 0.26 -17.11 -2.43
N ASN A 237 1.36 -17.69 -2.92
CA ASN A 237 1.47 -19.11 -3.29
C ASN A 237 1.93 -20.02 -2.14
N ALA A 238 2.30 -19.44 -0.99
CA ALA A 238 2.84 -20.21 0.11
C ALA A 238 1.76 -20.97 0.90
N ARG A 239 2.19 -22.10 1.46
CA ARG A 239 1.55 -22.78 2.58
C ARG A 239 2.03 -22.17 3.89
N TYR A 240 1.21 -22.28 4.93
CA TYR A 240 1.49 -21.66 6.23
C TYR A 240 1.49 -22.71 7.32
N THR A 241 2.48 -22.61 8.21
CA THR A 241 2.48 -23.24 9.52
C THR A 241 2.46 -22.12 10.54
N VAL A 242 1.36 -22.01 11.28
CA VAL A 242 1.17 -20.95 12.28
C VAL A 242 1.19 -21.59 13.66
N LEU A 243 2.13 -21.16 14.49
CA LEU A 243 2.42 -21.70 15.82
C LEU A 243 2.23 -20.59 16.86
N GLY A 244 1.87 -20.96 18.07
CA GLY A 244 1.74 -20.03 19.19
C GLY A 244 0.86 -20.58 20.30
N ASP A 245 0.73 -19.80 21.37
CA ASP A 245 -0.14 -20.08 22.50
C ASP A 245 -1.00 -18.85 22.80
N TYR A 246 -2.30 -18.95 22.52
CA TYR A 246 -3.23 -17.84 22.73
C TYR A 246 -3.41 -17.45 24.20
N ASN A 247 -3.06 -18.34 25.14
CA ASN A 247 -3.11 -18.02 26.58
C ASN A 247 -1.94 -17.13 27.01
N GLN A 248 -0.88 -17.00 26.20
CA GLN A 248 0.30 -16.17 26.49
C GLN A 248 0.17 -14.75 25.92
N THR A 249 -1.03 -14.33 25.55
CA THR A 249 -1.22 -13.02 24.93
C THR A 249 -1.13 -11.91 25.98
N LEU A 250 -0.22 -10.95 25.78
CA LEU A 250 -0.02 -9.82 26.71
C LEU A 250 -1.13 -8.76 26.66
N GLU A 251 -1.84 -8.60 25.52
CA GLU A 251 -2.70 -7.42 25.29
C GLU A 251 -4.08 -7.70 24.69
N LYS A 252 -4.31 -8.91 24.17
CA LYS A 252 -5.54 -9.23 23.42
C LYS A 252 -6.38 -10.15 24.29
N TYR A 253 -7.69 -9.95 24.30
CA TYR A 253 -8.62 -10.97 24.77
C TYR A 253 -8.43 -12.20 23.89
N GLY A 254 -7.53 -13.09 24.33
CA GLY A 254 -7.07 -14.29 23.64
C GLY A 254 -8.21 -15.29 23.58
N ASN A 255 -9.17 -15.03 22.71
CA ASN A 255 -10.23 -15.98 22.43
C ASN A 255 -9.67 -17.06 21.50
N LYS A 256 -10.10 -18.31 21.70
CA LYS A 256 -9.81 -19.46 20.82
C LYS A 256 -10.03 -19.16 19.32
N THR A 257 -10.81 -18.13 19.03
CA THR A 257 -11.14 -17.60 17.70
C THR A 257 -9.97 -16.95 16.97
N ILE A 258 -8.82 -16.66 17.59
CA ILE A 258 -7.67 -16.03 16.89
C ILE A 258 -7.22 -16.86 15.69
N TYR A 259 -7.09 -18.18 15.85
CA TYR A 259 -6.72 -19.08 14.76
C TYR A 259 -7.85 -19.29 13.75
N ASP A 260 -9.11 -19.09 14.13
CA ASP A 260 -10.23 -19.06 13.17
C ASP A 260 -10.14 -17.81 12.29
N CYS A 261 -9.86 -16.65 12.89
CA CYS A 261 -9.64 -15.41 12.18
C CYS A 261 -8.44 -15.53 11.21
N ILE A 262 -7.31 -16.05 11.67
CA ILE A 262 -6.12 -16.27 10.82
C ILE A 262 -6.46 -17.18 9.63
N ALA A 263 -7.17 -18.29 9.87
CA ALA A 263 -7.60 -19.19 8.80
C ALA A 263 -8.52 -18.48 7.78
N GLN A 264 -9.45 -17.65 8.26
CA GLN A 264 -10.35 -16.85 7.43
C GLN A 264 -9.63 -15.75 6.63
N ILE A 265 -8.54 -15.19 7.13
CA ILE A 265 -7.74 -14.18 6.43
C ILE A 265 -6.89 -14.85 5.34
N LEU A 266 -6.19 -15.94 5.67
CA LEU A 266 -5.29 -16.64 4.75
C LEU A 266 -6.04 -17.42 3.65
N LYS A 267 -7.28 -17.85 3.91
CA LYS A 267 -8.20 -18.53 2.96
C LYS A 267 -7.54 -19.65 2.14
N LYS A 268 -6.70 -20.48 2.78
CA LYS A 268 -6.02 -21.59 2.11
C LYS A 268 -6.99 -22.77 1.94
N LYS A 269 -6.86 -23.51 0.84
CA LYS A 269 -7.80 -24.61 0.46
C LYS A 269 -7.94 -25.70 1.52
N LYS A 270 -6.85 -25.98 2.26
CA LYS A 270 -6.81 -26.97 3.32
C LYS A 270 -6.22 -26.32 4.56
N THR A 271 -6.94 -26.42 5.67
CA THR A 271 -6.51 -25.91 6.97
C THR A 271 -6.72 -27.00 8.00
N VAL A 272 -5.68 -27.28 8.79
CA VAL A 272 -5.73 -28.24 9.90
C VAL A 272 -5.30 -27.49 11.14
N LYS A 273 -6.04 -27.66 12.24
CA LYS A 273 -5.69 -27.14 13.56
C LYS A 273 -5.34 -28.30 14.47
N LEU A 274 -4.19 -28.20 15.12
CA LEU A 274 -3.71 -29.19 16.08
C LEU A 274 -3.41 -28.47 17.40
N SER A 275 -3.74 -29.11 18.51
CA SER A 275 -3.43 -28.61 19.85
C SER A 275 -2.56 -29.61 20.57
N LEU A 276 -1.44 -29.13 21.12
CA LEU A 276 -0.50 -29.94 21.90
C LEU A 276 -0.69 -29.60 23.38
N ASN A 277 -1.09 -30.59 24.18
CA ASN A 277 -1.46 -30.37 25.59
C ASN A 277 -0.38 -30.81 26.58
N LYS A 278 0.79 -31.24 26.09
CA LYS A 278 1.92 -31.68 26.92
C LYS A 278 3.05 -30.66 26.85
N SER A 279 3.48 -30.16 28.00
CA SER A 279 4.64 -29.28 28.14
C SER A 279 5.80 -30.04 28.78
N TYR A 280 6.97 -29.94 28.16
CA TYR A 280 8.23 -30.50 28.65
C TYR A 280 9.25 -29.41 29.00
N ARG A 281 8.86 -28.13 28.91
CA ARG A 281 9.78 -26.98 29.01
C ARG A 281 10.05 -26.54 30.45
N SER A 282 9.11 -26.78 31.35
CA SER A 282 9.18 -26.38 32.76
C SER A 282 8.81 -27.55 33.66
N SER A 283 9.28 -27.52 34.91
CA SER A 283 8.97 -28.57 35.89
C SER A 283 7.46 -28.65 36.15
N PHE A 284 7.02 -29.79 36.66
CA PHE A 284 5.61 -30.00 36.97
C PHE A 284 5.11 -28.98 38.00
N GLU A 285 5.93 -28.67 39.01
CA GLU A 285 5.61 -27.72 40.07
C GLU A 285 5.41 -26.30 39.52
N ILE A 286 6.31 -25.82 38.66
CA ILE A 286 6.21 -24.48 38.05
C ILE A 286 4.96 -24.38 37.17
N ASN A 287 4.69 -25.39 36.34
CA ASN A 287 3.51 -25.42 35.46
C ASN A 287 2.20 -25.54 36.24
N THR A 288 2.21 -26.24 37.39
CA THR A 288 1.02 -26.39 38.23
C THR A 288 0.72 -25.10 38.96
N LEU A 289 1.75 -24.40 39.45
CA LEU A 289 1.63 -23.08 40.06
C LEU A 289 1.02 -22.07 39.09
N THR A 290 1.53 -21.96 37.86
CA THR A 290 1.04 -20.99 36.87
C THR A 290 -0.36 -21.28 36.34
N LYS A 291 -0.84 -22.52 36.40
CA LYS A 291 -2.24 -22.87 36.06
C LYS A 291 -3.24 -22.57 37.18
N GLY A 292 -2.75 -22.39 38.42
CA GLY A 292 -3.58 -22.11 39.59
C GLY A 292 -3.93 -20.63 39.77
N PHE A 293 -3.34 -19.75 38.96
CA PHE A 293 -3.64 -18.33 38.84
C PHE A 293 -4.33 -18.05 37.50
#